data_AF-A0A1Y3MCT0-F1
#
_entry.id   AF-A0A1Y3MCT0-F1
#
_cell.length_a   1.000
_cell.length_b   1.000
_cell.length_c   1.000
_cell.angle_alpha   90.00
_cell.angle_beta   90.00
_cell.angle_gamma   90.00
#
_symmetry.space_group_name_H-M   'P 1'
#
loop_
_entity.id
_entity.type
_entity.pdbx_description
1 polymer ?
#
loop_
_entity_poly.entity_id
_entity_poly.type
_entity_poly.pdbx_seq_one_letter_code
_entity_poly.pdbx_strand_id
1 'polypeptide(L)'
;MAEILIAFASMSGNTESIADLIKVSLDAFNHEVELKEMEGMDAEELLEYDGIILGSYTWGDRELPFEAEDFHDDLEGIDLAGKKVAVFGSGESKVMHWEENVV
;
A
#
# COMPACT_ATOMS: atom_id res chain seq x y z
N MET A 1 -14.41 -18.39 3.12
CA MET A 1 -13.29 -17.94 2.28
C MET A 1 -13.47 -16.44 2.19
N ALA A 2 -12.43 -15.66 2.40
CA ALA A 2 -12.51 -14.21 2.35
C ALA A 2 -11.88 -13.74 1.05
N GLU A 3 -12.46 -12.72 0.43
CA GLU A 3 -11.88 -12.02 -0.71
C GLU A 3 -11.01 -10.88 -0.17
N ILE A 4 -9.72 -10.91 -0.48
CA ILE A 4 -8.73 -9.96 0.03
C ILE A 4 -8.10 -9.23 -1.14
N LEU A 5 -8.15 -7.91 -1.12
CA LEU A 5 -7.42 -7.06 -2.05
C LEU A 5 -6.12 -6.60 -1.42
N ILE A 6 -5.03 -6.73 -2.18
CA ILE A 6 -3.77 -6.03 -1.94
C ILE A 6 -3.59 -5.01 -3.07
N ALA A 7 -3.86 -3.74 -2.77
CA ALA A 7 -3.61 -2.63 -3.70
C ALA A 7 -2.26 -2.01 -3.37
N PHE A 8 -1.41 -1.72 -4.35
CA PHE A 8 -0.09 -1.15 -4.09
C PHE A 8 0.39 -0.11 -5.13
N ALA A 9 1.29 0.77 -4.71
CA ALA A 9 2.09 1.63 -5.59
C ALA A 9 3.58 1.26 -5.46
N SER A 10 4.30 1.20 -6.59
CA SER A 10 5.70 0.75 -6.63
C SER A 10 6.45 1.30 -7.85
N MET A 11 7.54 2.05 -7.63
CA MET A 11 8.38 2.53 -8.73
C MET A 11 9.52 1.57 -9.09
N SER A 12 10.21 1.02 -8.10
CA SER A 12 11.41 0.16 -8.29
C SER A 12 11.21 -1.29 -7.84
N GLY A 13 9.96 -1.71 -7.62
CA GLY A 13 9.60 -3.10 -7.28
C GLY A 13 9.69 -3.47 -5.80
N ASN A 14 10.15 -2.59 -4.91
CA ASN A 14 10.31 -2.94 -3.49
C ASN A 14 8.96 -3.14 -2.79
N THR A 15 8.01 -2.22 -2.99
CA THR A 15 6.67 -2.34 -2.40
C THR A 15 5.92 -3.50 -3.04
N GLU A 16 6.02 -3.68 -4.36
CA GLU A 16 5.47 -4.86 -5.07
C GLU A 16 6.00 -6.18 -4.50
N SER A 17 7.31 -6.29 -4.27
CA SER A 17 7.91 -7.50 -3.67
C SER A 17 7.35 -7.79 -2.28
N ILE A 18 7.06 -6.75 -1.47
CA ILE A 18 6.39 -6.93 -0.18
C ILE A 18 4.95 -7.39 -0.38
N ALA A 19 4.23 -6.84 -1.36
CA ALA A 19 2.87 -7.22 -1.70
C ALA A 19 2.78 -8.71 -2.07
N ASP A 20 3.72 -9.19 -2.89
CA ASP A 20 3.85 -10.61 -3.26
C ASP A 20 4.12 -11.50 -2.04
N LEU A 21 5.01 -11.08 -1.13
CA LEU A 21 5.30 -11.83 0.09
C LEU A 21 4.07 -11.92 1.01
N ILE A 22 3.27 -10.86 1.10
CA ILE A 22 2.00 -10.87 1.85
C ILE A 22 1.03 -11.85 1.20
N LYS A 23 0.86 -11.80 -0.13
CA LYS A 23 0.01 -12.73 -0.88
C LYS A 23 0.39 -14.20 -0.64
N VAL A 24 1.67 -14.53 -0.81
CA VAL A 24 2.20 -15.88 -0.57
C VAL A 24 1.96 -16.33 0.89
N SER A 25 2.05 -15.41 1.84
CA SER A 25 1.77 -15.72 3.25
C SER A 25 0.29 -16.02 3.49
N LEU A 26 -0.61 -15.39 2.75
CA LEU A 26 -2.05 -15.57 2.85
C LEU A 26 -2.55 -16.85 2.16
N ASP A 27 -1.82 -17.38 1.17
CA ASP A 27 -2.15 -18.65 0.50
C ASP A 27 -2.30 -19.83 1.50
N ALA A 28 -1.57 -19.80 2.62
CA ALA A 28 -1.65 -20.80 3.68
C ALA A 28 -3.02 -20.83 4.41
N PHE A 29 -3.82 -19.78 4.27
CA PHE A 29 -5.09 -19.58 5.00
C PHE A 29 -6.34 -19.79 4.14
N ASN A 30 -6.17 -20.25 2.89
CA ASN A 30 -7.28 -20.57 1.98
C ASN A 30 -8.24 -19.37 1.76
N HIS A 31 -7.64 -18.21 1.44
CA HIS A 31 -8.31 -16.97 1.04
C HIS A 31 -8.10 -16.73 -0.46
N GLU A 32 -9.00 -15.97 -1.08
CA GLU A 32 -8.80 -15.49 -2.45
C GLU A 32 -8.13 -14.12 -2.37
N VAL A 33 -6.92 -14.02 -2.90
CA VAL A 33 -6.10 -12.81 -2.79
C VAL A 33 -5.82 -12.24 -4.17
N GLU A 34 -6.32 -11.03 -4.39
CA GLU A 34 -6.08 -10.24 -5.59
C GLU A 34 -4.97 -9.21 -5.33
N LEU A 35 -4.13 -9.00 -6.34
CA LEU A 35 -3.05 -8.03 -6.30
C LEU A 35 -3.31 -7.01 -7.42
N LYS A 36 -3.38 -5.72 -7.09
CA LYS A 36 -3.60 -4.62 -8.07
C LYS A 36 -2.65 -3.46 -7.83
N GLU A 37 -2.23 -2.81 -8.91
CA GLU A 37 -1.60 -1.49 -8.81
C GLU A 37 -2.67 -0.42 -8.55
N MET A 38 -2.32 0.59 -7.76
CA MET A 38 -3.21 1.73 -7.46
C MET A 38 -3.38 2.66 -8.67
N GLU A 39 -2.44 2.68 -9.61
CA GLU A 39 -2.51 3.56 -10.78
C GLU A 39 -3.75 3.23 -11.63
N GLY A 40 -4.71 4.16 -11.66
CA GLY A 40 -5.96 4.01 -12.41
C GLY A 40 -7.01 3.09 -11.76
N MET A 41 -6.81 2.70 -10.50
CA MET A 41 -7.80 1.95 -9.71
C MET A 41 -8.84 2.91 -9.11
N ASP A 42 -10.12 2.53 -9.13
CA ASP A 42 -11.18 3.26 -8.43
C ASP A 42 -11.25 2.79 -6.96
N ALA A 43 -11.24 3.73 -6.01
CA ALA A 43 -11.30 3.40 -4.58
C ALA A 43 -12.62 2.72 -4.17
N GLU A 44 -13.72 2.86 -4.94
CA GLU A 44 -14.97 2.14 -4.69
C GLU A 44 -14.80 0.62 -4.78
N GLU A 45 -13.85 0.11 -5.57
CA GLU A 45 -13.56 -1.32 -5.69
C GLU A 45 -13.20 -1.95 -4.32
N LEU A 46 -12.67 -1.17 -3.37
CA LEU A 46 -12.36 -1.63 -2.02
C LEU A 46 -13.57 -2.23 -1.29
N LEU A 47 -14.78 -1.75 -1.61
CA LEU A 47 -16.01 -2.17 -0.95
C LEU A 47 -16.43 -3.60 -1.33
N GLU A 48 -15.91 -4.14 -2.44
CA GLU A 48 -16.19 -5.49 -2.92
C GLU A 48 -15.50 -6.56 -2.06
N TYR A 49 -14.39 -6.22 -1.38
CA TYR A 49 -13.56 -7.17 -0.65
C TYR A 49 -13.87 -7.24 0.86
N ASP A 50 -13.62 -8.40 1.47
CA ASP A 50 -13.72 -8.60 2.93
C ASP A 50 -12.52 -8.02 3.69
N GLY A 51 -11.36 -8.02 3.04
CA GLY A 51 -10.09 -7.53 3.58
C GLY A 51 -9.35 -6.67 2.56
N ILE A 52 -8.73 -5.60 3.05
CA ILE A 52 -8.03 -4.61 2.24
C ILE A 52 -6.63 -4.42 2.81
N ILE A 53 -5.61 -4.49 1.96
CA ILE A 53 -4.22 -4.24 2.32
C ILE A 53 -3.65 -3.21 1.33
N LEU A 54 -3.28 -2.03 1.82
CA LEU A 54 -2.78 -0.94 0.99
C LEU A 54 -1.26 -0.80 1.14
N GLY A 55 -0.55 -0.84 0.02
CA GLY A 55 0.91 -0.73 -0.04
C GLY A 55 1.36 0.54 -0.73
N SER A 56 2.21 1.35 -0.10
CA SER A 56 2.79 2.50 -0.81
C SER A 56 4.23 2.73 -0.39
N TYR A 57 5.07 3.19 -1.32
CA TYR A 57 6.36 3.76 -0.96
C TYR A 57 6.21 5.23 -0.60
N THR A 58 7.20 5.82 0.07
CA THR A 58 7.24 7.27 0.28
C THR A 58 8.17 7.93 -0.74
N TRP A 59 7.75 9.05 -1.32
CA TRP A 59 8.55 9.82 -2.26
C TRP A 59 9.07 11.13 -1.64
N GLY A 60 10.26 11.59 -2.07
CA GLY A 60 10.82 12.87 -1.65
C GLY A 60 10.85 13.08 -0.13
N ASP A 61 10.18 14.13 0.35
CA ASP A 61 10.07 14.51 1.76
C ASP A 61 8.93 13.78 2.49
N ARG A 62 8.79 12.47 2.22
CA ARG A 62 7.76 11.57 2.79
C ARG A 62 6.35 11.83 2.25
N GLU A 63 6.27 12.27 1.01
CA GLU A 63 5.03 12.46 0.27
C GLU A 63 4.53 11.14 -0.32
N LEU A 64 3.27 11.13 -0.73
CA LEU A 64 2.68 10.03 -1.50
C LEU A 64 3.34 9.96 -2.90
N PRO A 65 3.44 8.76 -3.48
CA PRO A 65 3.72 8.61 -4.91
C PRO A 65 2.65 9.28 -5.76
N PHE A 66 3.07 9.91 -6.86
CA PHE A 66 2.15 10.58 -7.78
C PHE A 66 1.06 9.62 -8.31
N GLU A 67 1.44 8.39 -8.61
CA GLU A 67 0.53 7.34 -9.09
C GLU A 67 -0.51 6.88 -8.04
N ALA A 68 -0.35 7.27 -6.78
CA ALA A 68 -1.27 6.95 -5.70
C ALA A 68 -2.09 8.16 -5.23
N GLU A 69 -1.86 9.37 -5.77
CA GLU A 69 -2.56 10.59 -5.37
C GLU A 69 -4.04 10.52 -5.74
N ASP A 70 -4.37 10.16 -6.99
CA ASP A 70 -5.77 10.05 -7.43
C ASP A 70 -6.55 9.03 -6.59
N PHE A 71 -5.96 7.85 -6.34
CA PHE A 71 -6.55 6.83 -5.48
C PHE A 71 -6.75 7.33 -4.03
N HIS A 72 -5.79 8.09 -3.51
CA HIS A 72 -5.89 8.68 -2.17
C HIS A 72 -7.03 9.70 -2.08
N ASP A 73 -7.19 10.54 -3.09
CA ASP A 73 -8.26 11.54 -3.15
C ASP A 73 -9.65 10.87 -3.23
N ASP A 74 -9.79 9.82 -4.04
CA ASP A 74 -11.03 9.03 -4.11
C ASP A 74 -11.36 8.35 -2.78
N LEU A 75 -10.34 7.88 -2.05
CA LEU A 75 -10.48 7.21 -0.76
C LEU A 75 -11.17 8.09 0.30
N GLU A 76 -11.07 9.42 0.23
CA GLU A 76 -11.75 10.33 1.16
C GLU A 76 -13.28 10.18 1.13
N GLY A 77 -13.84 9.73 0.00
CA GLY A 77 -15.27 9.50 -0.18
C GLY A 77 -15.77 8.12 0.26
N ILE A 78 -14.87 7.19 0.60
CA ILE A 78 -15.21 5.78 0.80
C ILE A 78 -15.45 5.46 2.28
N ASP A 79 -16.62 4.89 2.60
CA ASP A 79 -16.91 4.40 3.95
C ASP A 79 -16.40 2.97 4.13
N LEU A 80 -15.26 2.83 4.80
CA LEU A 80 -14.65 1.55 5.16
C LEU A 80 -15.10 1.03 6.54
N ALA A 81 -16.15 1.60 7.16
CA ALA A 81 -16.62 1.15 8.46
C ALA A 81 -16.95 -0.35 8.46
N GLY A 82 -16.32 -1.09 9.38
CA GLY A 82 -16.50 -2.54 9.53
C GLY A 82 -15.65 -3.39 8.58
N LYS A 83 -14.91 -2.79 7.63
CA LYS A 83 -13.91 -3.50 6.81
C LYS A 83 -12.62 -3.75 7.60
N LYS A 84 -11.92 -4.82 7.26
CA LYS A 84 -10.58 -5.09 7.82
C LYS A 84 -9.54 -4.48 6.90
N VAL A 85 -8.82 -3.48 7.40
CA VAL A 85 -7.84 -2.72 6.61
C VAL A 85 -6.46 -2.82 7.27
N ALA A 86 -5.43 -3.02 6.45
CA ALA A 86 -4.02 -2.96 6.83
C ALA A 86 -3.23 -2.10 5.84
N VAL A 87 -2.09 -1.57 6.27
CA VAL A 87 -1.19 -0.79 5.41
C VAL A 87 0.25 -1.28 5.53
N PHE A 88 1.01 -1.20 4.45
CA PHE A 88 2.44 -1.51 4.39
C PHE A 88 3.16 -0.54 3.44
N GLY A 89 4.49 -0.57 3.47
CA GLY A 89 5.28 0.28 2.57
C GLY A 89 6.76 0.02 2.63
N SER A 90 7.44 0.38 1.55
CA SER A 90 8.90 0.47 1.52
C SER A 90 9.33 1.93 1.65
N GLY A 91 10.47 2.17 2.31
CA GLY A 91 10.97 3.52 2.50
C GLY A 91 12.41 3.51 2.97
N GLU A 92 13.07 4.66 2.88
CA GLU A 92 14.43 4.83 3.35
C GLU A 92 14.44 5.52 4.71
N SER A 93 15.12 4.90 5.69
CA SER A 93 15.47 5.59 6.92
C SER A 93 16.70 6.47 6.66
N LYS A 94 16.50 7.69 6.16
CA LYS A 94 17.57 8.70 6.26
C LYS A 94 17.75 9.08 7.74
N VAL A 95 18.65 8.38 8.42
CA VAL A 95 19.28 8.91 9.63
C VAL A 95 20.12 10.10 9.19
N MET A 96 19.59 11.30 9.36
CA MET A 96 20.35 12.54 9.24
C MET A 96 21.40 12.56 10.35
N HIS A 97 22.56 11.93 10.13
CA HIS A 97 23.76 12.23 10.89
C HIS A 97 24.34 13.53 10.32
N TRP A 98 23.78 14.66 10.75
CA TRP A 98 24.52 15.91 10.72
C TRP A 98 25.61 15.78 11.77
N GLU A 99 26.86 15.55 11.34
CA GLU A 99 28.00 15.92 12.16
C GLU A 99 27.94 17.44 12.33
N GLU A 100 27.30 17.88 13.41
CA GLU A 100 27.74 19.10 14.06
C GLU A 100 29.23 18.90 14.39
N ASN A 101 30.04 19.88 13.97
CA ASN A 101 31.47 20.07 14.26
C ASN A 101 32.47 19.42 13.29
N VAL A 102 32.75 20.15 12.21
CA VAL A 102 34.16 20.31 11.78
C VAL A 102 34.46 21.80 11.73
N VAL A 103 35.13 22.25 12.80
CA VAL A 103 35.91 23.49 13.03
C VAL A 103 35.90 24.61 11.99
#